data_AF-A0A950XGD7-F1
#
_entry.id   AF-A0A950XGD7-F1
#
_cell.length_a   1.000
_cell.length_b   1.000
_cell.length_c   1.000
_cell.angle_alpha   90.00
_cell.angle_beta   90.00
_cell.angle_gamma   90.00
#
_symmetry.space_group_name_H-M   'P 1'
#
loop_
_entity.id
_entity.type
_entity.pdbx_description
1 polymer ?
#
loop_
_entity_poly.entity_id
_entity_poly.type
_entity_poly.pdbx_seq_one_letter_code
_entity_poly.pdbx_strand_id
1 'polypeptide(L)'
;MIRLLLGIAFAISLFSLPWWISTGIAIFFLSAGGNPFLVVLGGLILDRMFGAPLGTLAGLSHFYTVYFALLAALSAYLRITLLA
;
A
#
# COMPACT_ATOMS: atom_id res chain seq x y z
N MET A 1 13.33 2.80 15.74
CA MET A 1 13.02 1.36 15.86
C MET A 1 11.70 0.99 15.19
N ILE A 2 10.58 1.65 15.50
CA ILE A 2 9.26 1.30 14.93
C ILE A 2 9.21 1.38 13.40
N ARG A 3 9.87 2.38 12.79
CA ARG A 3 9.97 2.52 11.33
C ARG A 3 10.73 1.38 10.66
N LEU A 4 11.74 0.81 11.33
CA LEU A 4 12.50 -0.34 10.82
C LEU A 4 11.63 -1.59 10.82
N LEU A 5 10.90 -1.84 11.92
CA LEU A 5 9.98 -2.97 12.05
C LEU A 5 8.86 -2.90 11.00
N LEU A 6 8.29 -1.72 10.78
CA LEU A 6 7.28 -1.52 9.74
C LEU A 6 7.84 -1.71 8.33
N GLY A 7 9.09 -1.30 8.08
CA GLY A 7 9.76 -1.55 6.80
C GLY A 7 9.98 -3.04 6.53
N ILE A 8 10.37 -3.81 7.55
CA ILE A 8 10.51 -5.27 7.45
C ILE A 8 9.15 -5.93 7.24
N ALA A 9 8.12 -5.51 7.99
CA ALA A 9 6.76 -6.02 7.83
C ALA A 9 6.23 -5.74 6.42
N PHE A 10 6.49 -4.55 5.88
CA PHE A 10 6.16 -4.21 4.50
C PHE A 10 6.90 -5.11 3.51
N ALA A 11 8.22 -5.29 3.66
CA ALA A 11 9.00 -6.16 2.78
C ALA A 11 8.48 -7.61 2.78
N ILE A 12 8.14 -8.16 3.94
CA ILE A 12 7.54 -9.50 4.07
C ILE A 12 6.18 -9.55 3.37
N SER A 13 5.35 -8.50 3.53
CA SER A 13 4.04 -8.44 2.90
C SER A 13 4.09 -8.52 1.37
N LEU A 14 5.14 -8.00 0.73
CA LEU A 14 5.28 -8.03 -0.73
C LEU A 14 5.29 -9.45 -1.31
N PHE A 15 5.81 -10.42 -0.56
CA PHE A 15 5.97 -11.81 -1.03
C PHE A 15 4.96 -12.76 -0.43
N SER A 16 4.45 -12.46 0.77
CA SER A 16 3.61 -13.39 1.54
C SER A 16 2.12 -13.08 1.49
N LEU A 17 1.73 -11.87 1.08
CA LEU A 17 0.35 -11.41 1.13
C LEU A 17 -0.19 -11.01 -0.25
N PRO A 18 -1.51 -11.10 -0.48
CA PRO A 18 -2.15 -10.56 -1.67
C PRO A 18 -1.85 -9.07 -1.85
N TRP A 19 -1.70 -8.63 -3.11
CA TRP A 19 -1.30 -7.27 -3.47
C TRP A 19 -2.10 -6.17 -2.76
N TRP A 20 -3.40 -6.33 -2.58
CA TRP A 20 -4.26 -5.36 -1.88
C TRP A 20 -3.89 -5.26 -0.39
N ILE A 21 -3.54 -6.35 0.30
CA ILE A 21 -3.06 -6.25 1.68
C ILE A 21 -1.72 -5.51 1.73
N SER A 22 -0.80 -5.85 0.83
CA SER A 22 0.53 -5.23 0.76
C SER A 22 0.43 -3.73 0.44
N THR A 23 -0.55 -3.32 -0.37
CA THR A 23 -0.85 -1.91 -0.65
C THR A 23 -1.37 -1.17 0.58
N GLY A 24 -2.27 -1.80 1.35
CA GLY A 24 -2.75 -1.24 2.62
C GLY A 24 -1.63 -1.06 3.65
N ILE A 25 -0.73 -2.04 3.76
CA ILE A 25 0.46 -1.95 4.63
C ILE A 25 1.41 -0.84 4.18
N ALA A 26 1.59 -0.66 2.86
CA ALA A 26 2.41 0.42 2.30
C ALA A 26 1.89 1.81 2.72
N ILE A 27 0.56 1.99 2.69
CA ILE A 27 -0.10 3.24 3.05
C ILE A 27 -0.01 3.51 4.55
N PHE A 28 -0.20 2.47 5.37
CA PHE A 28 0.02 2.57 6.81
C PHE A 28 1.48 2.97 7.12
N PHE A 29 2.43 2.30 6.47
CA PHE A 29 3.86 2.60 6.61
C PHE A 29 4.20 4.05 6.23
N LEU A 30 3.69 4.53 5.09
CA LEU A 30 3.85 5.93 4.67
C LEU A 30 3.22 6.92 5.65
N SER A 31 2.01 6.64 6.11
CA SER A 31 1.27 7.52 7.02
C SER A 31 1.97 7.64 8.39
N ALA A 32 2.67 6.58 8.81
CA ALA A 32 3.51 6.57 10.02
C ALA A 32 4.90 7.24 9.84
N GLY A 33 5.13 7.94 8.72
CA GLY A 33 6.41 8.60 8.41
C GLY A 33 7.48 7.63 7.88
N GLY A 34 7.07 6.54 7.27
CA GLY A 34 7.93 5.60 6.54
C GLY A 34 8.60 6.25 5.32
N ASN A 35 9.62 5.58 4.78
CA ASN A 35 10.37 6.10 3.64
C ASN A 35 9.58 5.89 2.33
N PRO A 36 9.20 6.95 1.60
CA PRO A 36 8.43 6.83 0.37
C PRO A 36 9.15 6.06 -0.74
N PHE A 37 10.49 6.09 -0.76
CA PHE A 37 11.28 5.35 -1.74
C PHE A 37 11.06 3.84 -1.65
N LEU A 38 10.95 3.31 -0.43
CA LEU A 38 10.68 1.88 -0.20
C LEU A 38 9.30 1.47 -0.73
N VAL A 39 8.29 2.33 -0.58
CA VAL A 39 6.95 2.05 -1.08
C VAL A 39 6.90 2.06 -2.60
N VAL A 40 7.60 2.99 -3.25
CA VAL A 40 7.72 3.01 -4.72
C VAL A 40 8.38 1.73 -5.24
N LEU A 41 9.49 1.30 -4.62
CA LEU A 41 10.14 0.03 -4.99
C LEU A 41 9.23 -1.17 -4.76
N GLY A 42 8.52 -1.22 -3.63
CA GLY A 42 7.55 -2.28 -3.35
C GLY A 42 6.40 -2.31 -4.34
N GLY A 43 5.89 -1.15 -4.74
CA GLY A 43 4.86 -1.02 -5.78
C GLY A 43 5.33 -1.57 -7.14
N LEU A 44 6.54 -1.22 -7.57
CA LEU A 44 7.14 -1.77 -8.79
C LEU A 44 7.29 -3.30 -8.74
N ILE A 45 7.67 -3.84 -7.57
CA ILE A 45 7.77 -5.29 -7.36
C ILE A 45 6.37 -5.93 -7.46
N LEU A 46 5.36 -5.37 -6.79
CA LEU A 46 3.98 -5.87 -6.86
C LEU A 46 3.42 -5.83 -8.29
N ASP A 47 3.65 -4.75 -9.02
CA ASP A 47 3.22 -4.62 -10.41
C ASP A 47 3.87 -5.68 -11.31
N ARG A 48 5.15 -6.01 -11.06
CA ARG A 48 5.85 -7.07 -11.79
C ARG A 48 5.41 -8.47 -11.38
N MET A 49 5.14 -8.70 -10.09
CA MET A 49 4.76 -10.01 -9.56
C MET A 49 3.32 -10.37 -9.89
N PHE A 50 2.41 -9.42 -9.71
CA PHE A 50 0.98 -9.64 -9.93
C PHE A 50 0.54 -9.23 -11.34
N GLY A 51 1.43 -8.57 -12.10
CA GLY A 51 1.34 -8.41 -13.54
C GLY A 51 -0.06 -8.01 -13.97
N ALA A 52 -0.66 -7.01 -13.32
CA ALA A 52 -2.02 -6.60 -13.64
C ALA A 52 -1.97 -5.70 -14.88
N PRO A 53 -2.27 -6.19 -16.10
CA PRO A 53 -2.65 -5.27 -17.15
C PRO A 53 -3.92 -4.58 -16.64
N LEU A 54 -3.82 -3.27 -16.37
CA LEU A 54 -4.97 -2.44 -16.01
C LEU A 54 -6.14 -2.60 -17.00
N GLY A 55 -5.86 -3.12 -18.22
CA GLY A 55 -6.85 -3.46 -19.25
C GLY A 55 -7.65 -4.76 -19.07
N THR A 56 -7.26 -5.75 -18.23
CA THR A 56 -8.08 -6.96 -18.00
C THR A 56 -9.13 -6.79 -16.91
N LEU A 57 -9.15 -5.65 -16.22
CA LEU A 57 -10.12 -5.28 -15.19
C LEU A 57 -11.44 -4.76 -15.76
N ALA A 58 -11.90 -5.34 -16.88
CA ALA A 58 -13.03 -4.94 -17.71
C ALA A 58 -14.42 -5.07 -17.03
N GLY A 59 -14.57 -4.53 -15.82
CA GLY A 59 -15.79 -4.52 -15.02
C GLY A 59 -15.60 -4.24 -13.52
N LEU A 60 -14.36 -4.28 -13.00
CA LEU A 60 -14.08 -4.10 -11.56
C LEU A 60 -13.56 -2.70 -11.21
N SER A 61 -13.52 -1.76 -12.16
CA SER A 61 -13.01 -0.39 -11.95
C SER A 61 -13.61 0.30 -10.73
N HIS A 62 -14.91 0.13 -10.48
CA HIS A 62 -15.59 0.70 -9.31
C HIS A 62 -15.07 0.13 -7.98
N PHE A 63 -14.71 -1.16 -7.94
CA PHE A 63 -14.12 -1.78 -6.75
C PHE A 63 -12.77 -1.16 -6.41
N TYR A 64 -11.93 -0.89 -7.42
CA TYR A 64 -10.66 -0.21 -7.23
C TYR A 64 -10.86 1.24 -6.78
N THR A 65 -11.81 1.96 -7.37
CA THR A 65 -12.11 3.35 -6.95
C THR A 65 -12.53 3.40 -5.49
N VAL A 66 -13.45 2.53 -5.06
CA VAL A 66 -13.89 2.46 -3.65
C VAL A 66 -12.73 2.07 -2.75
N TYR A 67 -11.93 1.08 -3.15
CA TYR A 67 -10.78 0.62 -2.40
C TYR A 67 -9.73 1.72 -2.20
N PHE A 68 -9.34 2.43 -3.27
CA PHE A 68 -8.40 3.55 -3.19
C PHE A 68 -8.98 4.74 -2.42
N ALA A 69 -10.29 5.01 -2.52
CA ALA A 69 -10.95 6.05 -1.74
C ALA A 69 -10.90 5.74 -0.23
N LEU A 70 -11.18 4.50 0.16
CA LEU A 70 -11.07 4.04 1.55
C LEU A 70 -9.63 4.14 2.06
N LEU A 71 -8.65 3.73 1.25
CA LEU A 71 -7.24 3.84 1.58
C LEU A 71 -6.78 5.30 1.75
N ALA A 72 -7.26 6.21 0.89
CA ALA A 72 -6.96 7.64 0.99
C ALA A 72 -7.58 8.24 2.27
N ALA A 73 -8.82 7.89 2.59
CA ALA A 73 -9.48 8.31 3.83
C ALA A 73 -8.74 7.78 5.07
N LEU A 74 -8.32 6.50 5.04
CA LEU A 74 -7.53 5.89 6.10
C LEU A 74 -6.17 6.59 6.26
N SER A 75 -5.48 6.90 5.16
CA SER A 75 -4.21 7.62 5.21
C SER A 75 -4.37 9.02 5.81
N ALA A 76 -5.41 9.75 5.41
CA ALA A 76 -5.72 11.06 5.96
C ALA A 76 -6.00 10.98 7.47
N TYR A 77 -6.82 10.01 7.89
CA TYR A 77 -7.10 9.76 9.31
C TYR A 77 -5.83 9.44 10.10
N LEU A 78 -5.02 8.50 9.63
CA LEU A 78 -3.77 8.12 10.29
C LEU A 78 -2.80 9.28 10.36
N ARG A 79 -2.71 10.10 9.31
CA ARG A 79 -1.85 11.28 9.28
C ARG A 79 -2.27 12.31 10.33
N ILE A 80 -3.57 12.56 10.50
CA ILE A 80 -4.08 13.47 11.52
C ILE A 80 -3.78 12.92 12.91
N THR A 81 -4.03 11.64 13.16
CA THR A 81 -3.87 11.02 14.48
C THR A 81 -2.40 10.83 14.89
N LEU A 82 -1.48 10.62 13.93
CA LEU A 82 -0.07 10.34 14.21
C LEU A 82 0.86 11.57 14.11
N LEU A 83 0.44 12.64 13.43
CA LEU A 83 1.22 13.88 13.30
C LEU A 83 0.66 15.06 14.11
N ALA A 84 -0.51 14.94 14.72
CA ALA A 84 -0.99 15.84 15.76
C ALA A 84 -0.39 15.46 17.13
#